data_AF-A0A5P9NEX7-F1
#
_entry.id   AF-A0A5P9NEX7-F1
#
_cell.length_a   1.000
_cell.length_b   1.000
_cell.length_c   1.000
_cell.angle_alpha   90.00
_cell.angle_beta   90.00
_cell.angle_gamma   90.00
#
_symmetry.space_group_name_H-M   'P 1'
#
loop_
_entity.id
_entity.type
_entity.pdbx_description
1 polymer ?
#
loop_
_entity_poly.entity_id
_entity_poly.type
_entity_poly.pdbx_seq_one_letter_code
_entity_poly.pdbx_strand_id
1 'polypeptide(L)'
;MKVQHLCAAIATVTIASCGSETTPSASCDYASGNLLEDTGFRTLAAPRRERKWSASGHANSEAFSYSANDGTLEITQVGSEPWFLLSQSPDMAALAGKTIEYTAELKLDLTESTHPHKFKLGGGLALLGKKYNKNVLRAHFPHEPHMGTHDWFTARVVAEIPPRTDFLRVSIMHQAGGSLQARNPSLRIVETGCPLTVLPQT
;
A
#
# COMPACT_ATOMS: atom_id res chain seq x y z
N MET A 1 -42.83 -67.49 -28.41
CA MET A 1 -41.50 -66.87 -28.20
C MET A 1 -41.67 -65.68 -27.26
N LYS A 2 -40.74 -65.53 -26.31
CA LYS A 2 -40.87 -64.74 -25.07
C LYS A 2 -40.73 -63.23 -25.30
N VAL A 3 -41.55 -62.46 -24.58
CA VAL A 3 -41.44 -61.01 -24.36
C VAL A 3 -40.52 -60.78 -23.17
N GLN A 4 -39.54 -59.87 -23.28
CA GLN A 4 -38.74 -59.40 -22.14
C GLN A 4 -38.53 -57.89 -22.24
N HIS A 5 -39.08 -57.19 -21.25
CA HIS A 5 -38.89 -55.78 -20.96
C HIS A 5 -37.50 -55.55 -20.34
N LEU A 6 -36.83 -54.46 -20.73
CA LEU A 6 -35.64 -53.97 -20.05
C LEU A 6 -35.96 -52.65 -19.32
N CYS A 7 -35.72 -52.65 -18.01
CA CYS A 7 -35.91 -51.53 -17.10
C CYS A 7 -34.91 -50.39 -17.39
N ALA A 8 -35.42 -49.16 -17.45
CA ALA A 8 -34.63 -47.95 -17.38
C ALA A 8 -34.29 -47.63 -15.91
N ALA A 9 -33.00 -47.58 -15.56
CA ALA A 9 -32.53 -47.09 -14.27
C ALA A 9 -32.16 -45.60 -14.42
N ILE A 10 -32.91 -44.72 -13.74
CA ILE A 10 -32.62 -43.29 -13.65
C ILE A 10 -31.67 -43.10 -12.47
N ALA A 11 -30.43 -42.69 -12.76
CA ALA A 11 -29.45 -42.29 -11.75
C ALA A 11 -29.64 -40.81 -11.39
N THR A 12 -30.11 -40.53 -10.17
CA THR A 12 -30.27 -39.17 -9.64
C THR A 12 -28.90 -38.66 -9.17
N VAL A 13 -28.33 -37.70 -9.89
CA VAL A 13 -27.11 -36.99 -9.50
C VAL A 13 -27.47 -35.94 -8.44
N THR A 14 -27.02 -36.14 -7.20
CA THR A 14 -27.07 -35.12 -6.15
C THR A 14 -25.89 -34.16 -6.32
N ILE A 15 -26.19 -32.93 -6.75
CA ILE A 15 -25.19 -31.86 -6.81
C ILE A 15 -24.97 -31.37 -5.37
N ALA A 16 -23.86 -31.78 -4.76
CA ALA A 16 -23.36 -31.20 -3.53
C ALA A 16 -22.90 -29.77 -3.81
N SER A 17 -23.76 -28.80 -3.53
CA SER A 17 -23.43 -27.38 -3.52
C SER A 17 -22.45 -27.11 -2.38
N CYS A 18 -21.15 -27.16 -2.66
CA CYS A 18 -20.12 -26.58 -1.80
C CYS A 18 -20.37 -25.07 -1.75
N GLY A 19 -21.03 -24.61 -0.69
CA GLY A 19 -21.10 -23.20 -0.36
C GLY A 19 -19.70 -22.72 -0.02
N SER A 20 -19.07 -21.99 -0.93
CA SER A 20 -17.93 -21.16 -0.58
C SER A 20 -18.44 -20.10 0.39
N GLU A 21 -18.17 -20.27 1.68
CA GLU A 21 -18.27 -19.21 2.67
C GLU A 21 -17.34 -18.09 2.23
N THR A 22 -17.91 -17.13 1.49
CA THR A 22 -17.25 -15.87 1.19
C THR A 22 -17.21 -15.13 2.53
N THR A 23 -16.11 -15.26 3.27
CA THR A 23 -15.84 -14.38 4.40
C THR A 23 -16.00 -12.95 3.87
N PRO A 24 -16.91 -12.14 4.41
CA PRO A 24 -17.06 -10.77 3.96
C PRO A 24 -15.71 -10.09 4.14
N SER A 25 -15.04 -9.78 3.03
CA SER A 25 -13.95 -8.81 3.03
C SER A 25 -14.52 -7.58 3.70
N ALA A 26 -14.05 -7.25 4.90
CA ALA A 26 -14.54 -6.10 5.64
C ALA A 26 -14.47 -4.87 4.72
N SER A 27 -15.65 -4.42 4.28
CA SER A 27 -15.76 -3.25 3.41
C SER A 27 -15.64 -2.03 4.30
N CYS A 28 -14.64 -1.23 4.00
CA CYS A 28 -14.42 0.04 4.66
C CYS A 28 -15.46 1.06 4.20
N ASP A 29 -16.16 1.68 5.14
CA ASP A 29 -17.00 2.84 4.87
C ASP A 29 -16.15 4.11 5.00
N TYR A 30 -16.21 4.98 3.99
CA TYR A 30 -15.36 6.17 3.91
C TYR A 30 -16.16 7.45 4.13
N ALA A 31 -15.66 8.30 5.03
CA ALA A 31 -16.19 9.63 5.28
C ALA A 31 -15.61 10.70 4.34
N SER A 32 -14.68 10.33 3.45
CA SER A 32 -14.03 11.26 2.52
C SER A 32 -13.74 10.66 1.16
N GLY A 33 -13.54 11.53 0.16
CA GLY A 33 -12.82 11.19 -1.06
C GLY A 33 -11.32 10.97 -0.82
N ASN A 34 -10.55 10.86 -1.91
CA ASN A 34 -9.09 10.75 -1.83
C ASN A 34 -8.47 12.10 -1.46
N LEU A 35 -7.65 12.09 -0.40
CA LEU A 35 -7.00 13.27 0.16
C LEU A 35 -5.57 13.48 -0.39
N LEU A 36 -5.11 12.60 -1.29
CA LEU A 36 -3.83 12.77 -1.98
C LEU A 36 -4.01 13.56 -3.28
N GLU A 37 -3.02 14.39 -3.58
CA GLU A 37 -2.94 15.11 -4.84
C GLU A 37 -2.11 14.31 -5.86
N ASP A 38 -2.33 14.54 -7.16
CA ASP A 38 -1.54 13.95 -8.25
C ASP A 38 -1.28 12.44 -8.09
N THR A 39 -2.35 11.68 -7.93
CA THR A 39 -2.29 10.22 -7.73
C THR A 39 -1.76 9.48 -8.96
N GLY A 40 -1.76 10.13 -10.12
CA GLY A 40 -1.12 9.64 -11.35
C GLY A 40 0.34 10.07 -11.52
N PHE A 41 0.96 10.68 -10.51
CA PHE A 41 2.38 11.06 -10.51
C PHE A 41 2.82 11.97 -11.66
N ARG A 42 1.91 12.77 -12.23
CA ARG A 42 2.12 13.57 -13.44
C ARG A 42 3.12 14.70 -13.22
N THR A 43 3.28 15.15 -11.98
CA THR A 43 4.15 16.29 -11.64
C THR A 43 5.57 15.87 -11.27
N LEU A 44 5.94 14.58 -11.30
CA LEU A 44 7.28 14.14 -10.86
C LEU A 44 8.43 14.74 -11.68
N ALA A 45 8.23 14.95 -12.97
CA ALA A 45 9.21 15.56 -13.85
C ALA A 45 9.21 17.11 -13.80
N ALA A 46 8.20 17.72 -13.18
CA ALA A 46 8.08 19.18 -13.08
C ALA A 46 9.17 19.78 -12.18
N PRO A 47 9.38 21.11 -12.22
CA PRO A 47 10.22 21.81 -11.24
C PRO A 47 9.79 21.48 -9.79
N ARG A 48 10.75 21.40 -8.85
CA ARG A 48 10.52 20.96 -7.47
C ARG A 48 9.31 21.61 -6.77
N ARG A 49 9.08 22.91 -7.02
CA ARG A 49 7.98 23.69 -6.42
C ARG A 49 6.58 23.31 -6.93
N GLU A 50 6.51 22.65 -8.09
CA GLU A 50 5.25 22.23 -8.74
C GLU A 50 4.94 20.76 -8.45
N ARG A 51 5.90 19.99 -7.91
CA ARG A 51 5.72 18.58 -7.56
C ARG A 51 4.78 18.45 -6.36
N LYS A 52 3.79 17.58 -6.49
CA LYS A 52 2.95 17.17 -5.35
C LYS A 52 3.61 16.12 -4.49
N TRP A 53 4.45 15.28 -5.09
CA TRP A 53 5.24 14.27 -4.39
C TRP A 53 6.68 14.74 -4.16
N SER A 54 7.15 14.56 -2.93
CA SER A 54 8.53 14.85 -2.54
C SER A 54 9.33 13.56 -2.46
N ALA A 55 10.33 13.43 -3.33
CA ALA A 55 11.34 12.39 -3.25
C ALA A 55 12.39 12.76 -2.19
N SER A 56 12.78 11.78 -1.40
CA SER A 56 13.91 11.88 -0.50
C SER A 56 14.64 10.53 -0.48
N GLY A 57 15.94 10.65 -0.59
CA GLY A 57 16.95 9.61 -0.46
C GLY A 57 18.20 10.29 0.11
N HIS A 58 19.20 9.53 0.50
CA HIS A 58 20.43 10.12 0.99
C HIS A 58 21.16 10.86 -0.16
N ALA A 59 21.69 12.05 0.15
CA ALA A 59 21.80 13.17 -0.80
C ALA A 59 22.96 13.12 -1.82
N ASN A 60 23.82 12.10 -1.79
CA ASN A 60 25.15 12.18 -2.42
C ASN A 60 25.40 11.13 -3.50
N SER A 61 24.45 10.25 -3.78
CA SER A 61 24.53 9.29 -4.88
C SER A 61 23.16 9.03 -5.48
N GLU A 62 23.09 8.79 -6.80
CA GLU A 62 21.89 8.30 -7.49
C GLU A 62 21.62 6.84 -7.08
N ALA A 63 21.36 6.59 -5.80
CA ALA A 63 21.16 5.23 -5.32
C ALA A 63 19.83 4.63 -5.76
N PHE A 64 18.91 5.48 -6.19
CA PHE A 64 17.62 5.09 -6.72
C PHE A 64 17.31 5.92 -7.95
N SER A 65 16.84 5.24 -8.99
CA SER A 65 16.14 5.88 -10.10
C SER A 65 14.64 5.80 -9.84
N TYR A 66 13.91 6.82 -10.28
CA TYR A 66 12.45 6.80 -10.22
C TYR A 66 11.85 7.63 -11.35
N SER A 67 10.74 7.15 -11.89
CA SER A 67 10.00 7.84 -12.94
C SER A 67 8.53 7.44 -12.89
N ALA A 68 7.67 8.15 -13.62
CA ALA A 68 6.29 7.72 -13.78
C ALA A 68 5.89 7.75 -15.25
N ASN A 69 5.11 6.75 -15.64
CA ASN A 69 4.51 6.62 -16.96
C ASN A 69 3.08 6.10 -16.82
N ASP A 70 2.13 6.70 -17.54
CA ASP A 70 0.72 6.30 -17.57
C ASP A 70 0.11 6.04 -16.17
N GLY A 71 0.39 6.93 -15.21
CA GLY A 71 -0.12 6.83 -13.85
C GLY A 71 0.57 5.80 -12.95
N THR A 72 1.63 5.15 -13.44
CA THR A 72 2.43 4.17 -12.72
C THR A 72 3.79 4.75 -12.37
N LEU A 73 4.09 4.78 -11.07
CA LEU A 73 5.41 5.07 -10.54
C LEU A 73 6.28 3.80 -10.63
N GLU A 74 7.54 3.96 -11.00
CA GLU A 74 8.59 2.96 -10.86
C GLU A 74 9.74 3.54 -10.03
N ILE A 75 10.25 2.74 -9.10
CA ILE A 75 11.43 3.02 -8.28
C ILE A 75 12.36 1.82 -8.38
N THR A 76 13.63 2.04 -8.71
CA THR A 76 14.63 0.97 -8.82
C THR A 76 15.87 1.36 -8.04
N GLN A 77 16.38 0.46 -7.19
CA GLN A 77 17.68 0.66 -6.57
C GLN A 77 18.78 0.50 -7.63
N VAL A 78 19.62 1.52 -7.80
CA VAL A 78 20.73 1.54 -8.77
C VAL A 78 22.08 1.88 -8.13
N GLY A 79 22.13 2.14 -6.81
CA GLY A 79 23.36 2.38 -6.06
C GLY A 79 23.27 1.90 -4.61
N SER A 80 24.17 2.42 -3.76
CA SER A 80 24.45 1.82 -2.45
C SER A 80 23.62 2.35 -1.29
N GLU A 81 22.84 3.41 -1.48
CA GLU A 81 22.04 3.95 -0.38
C GLU A 81 20.91 2.99 0.01
N PRO A 82 20.62 2.89 1.30
CA PRO A 82 19.78 1.83 1.83
C PRO A 82 18.28 2.14 1.79
N TRP A 83 17.87 3.35 1.35
CA TRP A 83 16.46 3.70 1.28
C TRP A 83 16.13 4.83 0.30
N PHE A 84 14.91 4.78 -0.19
CA PHE A 84 14.23 5.84 -0.93
C PHE A 84 12.79 5.98 -0.45
N LEU A 85 12.25 7.20 -0.50
CA LEU A 85 10.86 7.47 -0.20
C LEU A 85 10.31 8.60 -1.07
N LEU A 86 9.15 8.33 -1.66
CA LEU A 86 8.33 9.29 -2.37
C LEU A 86 7.10 9.59 -1.52
N SER A 87 6.91 10.86 -1.13
CA SER A 87 6.00 11.20 -0.03
C SER A 87 5.11 12.41 -0.28
N GLN A 88 3.96 12.42 0.40
CA GLN A 88 3.06 13.55 0.55
C GLN A 88 2.78 13.81 2.03
N SER A 89 2.54 15.09 2.36
CA SER A 89 2.12 15.53 3.69
C SER A 89 0.74 16.20 3.57
N PRO A 90 -0.35 15.43 3.78
CA PRO A 90 -1.72 15.94 3.68
C PRO A 90 -2.03 16.92 4.83
N ASP A 91 -3.11 17.69 4.66
CA ASP A 91 -3.57 18.64 5.69
C ASP A 91 -4.04 17.91 6.95
N MET A 92 -3.46 18.31 8.09
CA MET A 92 -3.75 17.72 9.39
C MET A 92 -5.05 18.22 10.01
N ALA A 93 -5.58 19.37 9.58
CA ALA A 93 -6.84 19.89 10.12
C ALA A 93 -8.01 18.91 9.92
N ALA A 94 -7.97 18.13 8.83
CA ALA A 94 -8.98 17.12 8.51
C ALA A 94 -8.71 15.73 9.14
N LEU A 95 -7.46 15.44 9.55
CA LEU A 95 -7.00 14.08 9.85
C LEU A 95 -6.74 13.81 11.34
N ALA A 96 -6.42 14.83 12.13
CA ALA A 96 -6.07 14.63 13.53
C ALA A 96 -7.24 14.00 14.33
N GLY A 97 -6.98 12.90 15.04
CA GLY A 97 -8.00 12.18 15.80
C GLY A 97 -8.95 11.32 14.95
N LYS A 98 -8.63 11.09 13.66
CA LYS A 98 -9.43 10.26 12.76
C LYS A 98 -8.74 8.93 12.46
N THR A 99 -9.53 7.94 12.08
CA THR A 99 -9.03 6.72 11.43
C THR A 99 -8.86 6.98 9.94
N ILE A 100 -7.72 6.58 9.39
CA ILE A 100 -7.42 6.68 7.96
C ILE A 100 -7.21 5.31 7.34
N GLU A 101 -7.41 5.24 6.04
CA GLU A 101 -6.92 4.18 5.17
C GLU A 101 -5.96 4.80 4.14
N TYR A 102 -4.73 4.29 4.07
CA TYR A 102 -3.76 4.57 3.02
C TYR A 102 -3.57 3.31 2.16
N THR A 103 -3.83 3.41 0.86
CA THR A 103 -3.73 2.31 -0.10
C THR A 103 -2.91 2.69 -1.32
N ALA A 104 -2.38 1.68 -2.00
CA ALA A 104 -1.93 1.75 -3.39
C ALA A 104 -1.94 0.34 -3.99
N GLU A 105 -2.03 0.24 -5.30
CA GLU A 105 -1.67 -0.99 -6.01
C GLU A 105 -0.15 -1.04 -6.16
N LEU A 106 0.47 -2.14 -5.76
CA LEU A 106 1.91 -2.35 -5.80
C LEU A 106 2.24 -3.56 -6.67
N LYS A 107 3.37 -3.47 -7.37
CA LYS A 107 4.05 -4.60 -8.01
C LYS A 107 5.49 -4.63 -7.52
N LEU A 108 5.95 -5.79 -7.11
CA LEU A 108 7.25 -5.99 -6.47
C LEU A 108 8.13 -6.87 -7.34
N ASP A 109 9.38 -6.49 -7.46
CA ASP A 109 10.47 -7.36 -7.84
C ASP A 109 11.67 -7.04 -6.94
N LEU A 110 11.57 -7.46 -5.68
CA LEU A 110 12.46 -7.05 -4.61
C LEU A 110 13.33 -8.21 -4.11
N THR A 111 14.62 -7.92 -3.98
CA THR A 111 15.64 -8.85 -3.48
C THR A 111 16.34 -8.27 -2.26
N GLU A 112 17.12 -9.09 -1.56
CA GLU A 112 18.01 -8.56 -0.54
C GLU A 112 18.97 -7.55 -1.15
N SER A 113 19.18 -6.43 -0.45
CA SER A 113 20.14 -5.41 -0.89
C SER A 113 21.55 -6.00 -0.90
N THR A 114 22.30 -5.76 -1.98
CA THR A 114 23.73 -6.07 -2.05
C THR A 114 24.57 -5.20 -1.11
N HIS A 115 23.97 -4.15 -0.55
CA HIS A 115 24.56 -3.25 0.44
C HIS A 115 23.84 -3.45 1.78
N PRO A 116 24.46 -4.19 2.73
CA PRO A 116 23.83 -4.49 4.01
C PRO A 116 23.52 -3.23 4.82
N HIS A 117 22.34 -3.21 5.43
CA HIS A 117 21.92 -2.12 6.33
C HIS A 117 20.97 -2.65 7.41
N LYS A 118 20.73 -1.83 8.45
CA LYS A 118 19.91 -2.23 9.61
C LYS A 118 18.43 -1.88 9.49
N PHE A 119 17.99 -1.28 8.38
CA PHE A 119 16.56 -1.04 8.14
C PHE A 119 15.83 -2.34 7.81
N LYS A 120 14.51 -2.34 8.06
CA LYS A 120 13.61 -3.40 7.58
C LYS A 120 13.73 -3.46 6.04
N LEU A 121 14.11 -4.62 5.51
CA LEU A 121 14.12 -4.84 4.07
C LEU A 121 12.69 -4.89 3.54
N GLY A 122 12.43 -4.19 2.45
CA GLY A 122 11.12 -4.22 1.80
C GLY A 122 10.83 -3.03 0.91
N GLY A 123 9.64 -3.07 0.32
CA GLY A 123 9.06 -1.96 -0.42
C GLY A 123 7.54 -1.88 -0.23
N GLY A 124 7.00 -0.68 -0.37
CA GLY A 124 5.57 -0.43 -0.29
C GLY A 124 5.20 0.76 0.59
N LEU A 125 4.07 0.68 1.28
CA LEU A 125 3.50 1.82 2.02
C LEU A 125 4.21 2.07 3.36
N ALA A 126 4.39 3.35 3.70
CA ALA A 126 4.89 3.81 4.99
C ALA A 126 4.13 5.04 5.51
N LEU A 127 4.04 5.14 6.84
CA LEU A 127 3.40 6.24 7.56
C LEU A 127 4.34 6.81 8.62
N LEU A 128 4.35 8.13 8.77
CA LEU A 128 5.01 8.84 9.85
C LEU A 128 4.10 9.97 10.36
N GLY A 129 3.62 9.85 11.59
CA GLY A 129 2.89 10.89 12.30
C GLY A 129 3.73 11.50 13.42
N LYS A 130 3.67 12.82 13.57
CA LYS A 130 4.34 13.55 14.66
C LYS A 130 3.40 14.48 15.41
N LYS A 131 3.78 14.75 16.66
CA LYS A 131 3.20 15.73 17.55
C LYS A 131 4.32 16.43 18.29
N TYR A 132 4.46 17.74 18.11
CA TYR A 132 5.54 18.54 18.68
C TYR A 132 6.93 17.93 18.40
N ASN A 133 7.17 17.55 17.14
CA ASN A 133 8.37 16.84 16.66
C ASN A 133 8.63 15.43 17.24
N LYS A 134 7.78 14.92 18.13
CA LYS A 134 7.85 13.53 18.61
C LYS A 134 7.07 12.61 17.69
N ASN A 135 7.64 11.45 17.36
CA ASN A 135 6.91 10.44 16.60
C ASN A 135 5.78 9.87 17.47
N VAL A 136 4.57 9.82 16.91
CA VAL A 136 3.38 9.23 17.55
C VAL A 136 2.77 8.13 16.69
N LEU A 137 3.21 8.03 15.42
CA LEU A 137 2.84 6.98 14.49
C LEU A 137 4.06 6.70 13.61
N ARG A 138 4.45 5.42 13.48
CA ARG A 138 5.51 5.01 12.57
C ARG A 138 5.24 3.60 12.10
N ALA A 139 5.08 3.42 10.79
CA ALA A 139 4.91 2.11 10.19
C ALA A 139 5.65 2.03 8.87
N HIS A 140 6.44 0.98 8.69
CA HIS A 140 7.16 0.67 7.46
C HIS A 140 6.67 -0.69 6.96
N PHE A 141 6.03 -0.70 5.80
CA PHE A 141 5.46 -1.90 5.19
C PHE A 141 4.56 -2.69 6.15
N PRO A 142 3.50 -2.09 6.73
CA PRO A 142 2.57 -2.79 7.60
C PRO A 142 1.53 -3.60 6.79
N HIS A 143 2.00 -4.30 5.76
CA HIS A 143 1.21 -5.12 4.83
C HIS A 143 2.11 -6.23 4.28
N GLU A 144 1.48 -7.30 3.79
CA GLU A 144 2.17 -8.37 3.05
C GLU A 144 1.51 -8.53 1.67
N PRO A 145 2.28 -8.89 0.63
CA PRO A 145 3.74 -9.05 0.65
C PRO A 145 4.49 -7.70 0.65
N HIS A 146 5.66 -7.65 1.27
CA HIS A 146 6.55 -6.49 1.20
C HIS A 146 7.97 -6.77 0.69
N MET A 147 8.22 -8.00 0.22
CA MET A 147 9.48 -8.49 -0.37
C MET A 147 9.16 -9.50 -1.48
N GLY A 148 10.15 -9.89 -2.28
CA GLY A 148 10.01 -10.90 -3.32
C GLY A 148 9.41 -10.36 -4.62
N THR A 149 9.02 -11.27 -5.51
CA THR A 149 8.43 -10.96 -6.82
C THR A 149 6.93 -11.23 -6.78
N HIS A 150 6.14 -10.17 -6.95
CA HIS A 150 4.68 -10.22 -6.90
C HIS A 150 4.12 -9.30 -7.98
N ASP A 151 3.17 -9.80 -8.77
CA ASP A 151 2.41 -8.94 -9.68
C ASP A 151 1.45 -8.02 -8.88
N TRP A 152 0.71 -7.17 -9.57
CA TRP A 152 -0.16 -6.17 -8.95
C TRP A 152 -1.06 -6.72 -7.83
N PHE A 153 -0.89 -6.18 -6.63
CA PHE A 153 -1.78 -6.39 -5.48
C PHE A 153 -2.09 -5.06 -4.79
N THR A 154 -3.17 -5.02 -4.01
CA THR A 154 -3.50 -3.83 -3.21
C THR A 154 -2.82 -3.91 -1.85
N ALA A 155 -1.88 -3.01 -1.59
CA ALA A 155 -1.36 -2.76 -0.26
C ALA A 155 -2.29 -1.80 0.48
N ARG A 156 -2.51 -2.06 1.77
CA ARG A 156 -3.44 -1.31 2.62
C ARG A 156 -2.83 -1.08 4.00
N VAL A 157 -2.98 0.15 4.49
CA VAL A 157 -2.64 0.54 5.86
C VAL A 157 -3.82 1.28 6.46
N VAL A 158 -4.42 0.71 7.49
CA VAL A 158 -5.44 1.37 8.33
C VAL A 158 -4.79 1.78 9.64
N ALA A 159 -4.90 3.06 10.01
CA ALA A 159 -4.29 3.60 11.22
C ALA A 159 -5.18 4.64 11.88
N GLU A 160 -5.20 4.64 13.21
CA GLU A 160 -5.73 5.75 14.00
C GLU A 160 -4.67 6.86 14.10
N ILE A 161 -5.03 8.07 13.71
CA ILE A 161 -4.18 9.25 13.88
C ILE A 161 -4.43 9.84 15.27
N PRO A 162 -3.43 9.87 16.17
CA PRO A 162 -3.62 10.39 17.52
C PRO A 162 -4.15 11.83 17.53
N PRO A 163 -5.01 12.20 18.48
CA PRO A 163 -5.44 13.58 18.63
C PRO A 163 -4.27 14.55 18.83
N ARG A 164 -4.35 15.72 18.20
CA ARG A 164 -3.30 16.76 18.22
C ARG A 164 -2.01 16.34 17.50
N THR A 165 -2.05 15.36 16.61
CA THR A 165 -0.98 15.15 15.61
C THR A 165 -0.94 16.40 14.72
N ASP A 166 0.25 16.97 14.53
CA ASP A 166 0.47 18.21 13.77
C ASP A 166 1.17 17.96 12.42
N PHE A 167 1.61 16.72 12.20
CA PHE A 167 2.25 16.32 10.96
C PHE A 167 1.93 14.86 10.64
N LEU A 168 1.56 14.60 9.39
CA LEU A 168 1.51 13.28 8.79
C LEU A 168 2.33 13.29 7.51
N ARG A 169 3.04 12.19 7.28
CA ARG A 169 3.64 11.85 6.00
C ARG A 169 3.19 10.45 5.63
N VAL A 170 2.61 10.34 4.44
CA VAL A 170 2.38 9.05 3.77
C VAL A 170 3.44 8.88 2.69
N SER A 171 3.95 7.68 2.51
CA SER A 171 5.06 7.44 1.56
C SER A 171 4.94 6.09 0.88
N ILE A 172 5.41 6.05 -0.37
CA ILE A 172 5.88 4.83 -1.02
C ILE A 172 7.39 4.76 -0.72
N MET A 173 7.82 3.69 -0.06
CA MET A 173 9.17 3.52 0.46
C MET A 173 9.82 2.27 -0.17
N HIS A 174 11.13 2.35 -0.42
CA HIS A 174 11.95 1.26 -0.96
C HIS A 174 13.21 1.13 -0.09
N GLN A 175 13.42 -0.01 0.55
CA GLN A 175 14.57 -0.33 1.44
C GLN A 175 15.15 -1.72 1.13
N ALA A 176 15.05 -2.16 -0.12
CA ALA A 176 15.54 -3.45 -0.63
C ALA A 176 16.32 -3.23 -1.95
N GLY A 177 16.84 -4.31 -2.52
CA GLY A 177 17.28 -4.35 -3.92
C GLY A 177 16.12 -4.54 -4.89
N GLY A 178 16.40 -4.37 -6.18
CA GLY A 178 15.43 -4.58 -7.25
C GLY A 178 14.55 -3.36 -7.53
N SER A 179 13.28 -3.61 -7.86
CA SER A 179 12.32 -2.58 -8.26
C SER A 179 10.95 -2.71 -7.57
N LEU A 180 10.32 -1.55 -7.41
CA LEU A 180 8.98 -1.37 -6.86
C LEU A 180 8.20 -0.50 -7.83
N GLN A 181 7.01 -0.95 -8.22
CA GLN A 181 6.06 -0.12 -8.96
C GLN A 181 4.81 0.14 -8.11
N ALA A 182 4.20 1.31 -8.30
CA ALA A 182 3.01 1.71 -7.58
C ALA A 182 2.05 2.51 -8.47
N ARG A 183 0.74 2.31 -8.29
CA ARG A 183 -0.30 3.10 -8.95
C ARG A 183 -1.52 3.26 -8.05
N ASN A 184 -2.40 4.19 -8.42
CA ASN A 184 -3.67 4.46 -7.73
C ASN A 184 -3.54 4.69 -6.20
N PRO A 185 -2.56 5.48 -5.71
CA PRO A 185 -2.46 5.76 -4.28
C PRO A 185 -3.69 6.52 -3.78
N SER A 186 -4.17 6.16 -2.60
CA SER A 186 -5.32 6.82 -1.99
C SER A 186 -5.18 6.95 -0.48
N LEU A 187 -5.58 8.10 0.05
CA LEU A 187 -5.73 8.35 1.48
C LEU A 187 -7.16 8.78 1.76
N ARG A 188 -7.87 8.08 2.64
CA ARG A 188 -9.27 8.38 2.99
C ARG A 188 -9.48 8.33 4.50
N ILE A 189 -10.47 9.06 4.98
CA ILE A 189 -10.98 8.93 6.35
C ILE A 189 -11.96 7.76 6.39
N VAL A 190 -11.79 6.88 7.36
CA VAL A 190 -12.65 5.72 7.62
C VAL A 190 -13.70 6.09 8.65
N GLU A 191 -14.95 5.71 8.40
CA GLU A 191 -16.06 5.88 9.35
C GLU A 191 -16.22 4.65 10.25
N THR A 192 -16.43 3.47 9.65
CA THR A 192 -16.51 2.19 10.36
C THR A 192 -15.97 1.03 9.50
N GLY A 193 -15.90 -0.18 10.07
CA GLY A 193 -15.71 -1.42 9.31
C GLY A 193 -14.27 -1.80 8.95
N CYS A 194 -13.27 -0.94 9.13
CA CYS A 194 -11.87 -1.30 8.84
C CYS A 194 -11.10 -1.74 10.09
N PRO A 195 -10.57 -2.98 10.14
CA PRO A 195 -9.64 -3.35 11.21
C PRO A 195 -8.34 -2.54 11.10
N LEU A 196 -7.84 -2.05 12.23
CA LEU A 196 -6.56 -1.34 12.29
C LEU A 196 -5.40 -2.29 11.94
N THR A 197 -4.50 -1.82 11.10
CA THR A 197 -3.22 -2.51 10.78
C THR A 197 -2.05 -1.92 11.55
N VAL A 198 -2.19 -0.68 12.03
CA VAL A 198 -1.16 0.05 12.76
C VAL A 198 -1.80 0.70 13.97
N LEU A 199 -1.20 0.47 15.15
CA LEU A 199 -1.59 1.11 16.39
C LEU A 199 -0.73 2.35 16.66
N PRO A 200 -1.28 3.38 17.33
CA PRO A 200 -0.50 4.50 17.84
C PRO A 200 0.67 4.08 18.73
N GLN A 201 1.75 4.87 18.69
CA GLN A 201 2.84 4.75 19.66
C GLN A 201 2.46 5.51 20.93
N THR A 202 2.61 4.86 22.08
CA THR A 202 2.37 5.43 23.42
C THR A 202 3.52 6.31 23.86
#